data_AF-X7YHQ6-F1
#
_entry.id   AF-X7YHQ6-F1
#
_cell.length_a   1.000
_cell.length_b   1.000
_cell.length_c   1.000
_cell.angle_alpha   90.00
_cell.angle_beta   90.00
_cell.angle_gamma   90.00
#
_symmetry.space_group_name_H-M   'P 1'
#
loop_
_entity.id
_entity.type
_entity.pdbx_description
1 polymer ?
#
loop_
_entity_poly.entity_id
_entity_poly.type
_entity_poly.pdbx_seq_one_letter_code
_entity_poly.pdbx_strand_id
1 'polypeptide(L)'
;MGDTLDDIDRTLVRQLVANGRATLAELAASAGLSISAVQSRVRRLESRGVVTGYSARINPEAVGNMLSAFVAITPLDPSQPDDAPARLEHIAEIESCHSVAGRKATSC
;
A
#
# COMPACT_ATOMS: atom_id res chain seq x y z
N MET A 1 18.31 -6.82 -7.36
CA MET A 1 19.09 -5.62 -7.73
C MET A 1 18.08 -4.63 -8.29
N GLY A 2 17.45 -3.85 -7.41
CA GLY A 2 16.32 -3.00 -7.76
C GLY A 2 16.79 -1.74 -8.48
N ASP A 3 16.27 -1.52 -9.68
CA ASP A 3 16.48 -0.29 -10.44
C ASP A 3 15.97 0.91 -9.61
N THR A 4 16.87 1.83 -9.25
CA THR A 4 16.56 2.93 -8.34
C THR A 4 15.48 3.83 -8.94
N LEU A 5 14.43 4.15 -8.18
CA LEU A 5 13.43 5.14 -8.60
C LEU A 5 14.11 6.50 -8.79
N ASP A 6 14.08 7.01 -10.02
CA ASP A 6 14.56 8.36 -10.32
C ASP A 6 13.59 9.44 -9.82
N ASP A 7 14.00 10.70 -9.91
CA ASP A 7 13.25 11.82 -9.34
C ASP A 7 11.89 12.04 -10.02
N ILE A 8 11.79 11.69 -11.30
CA ILE A 8 10.53 11.72 -12.05
C ILE A 8 9.59 10.64 -11.53
N ASP A 9 10.07 9.40 -11.41
CA ASP A 9 9.29 8.29 -10.90
C ASP A 9 8.77 8.60 -9.47
N ARG A 10 9.60 9.19 -8.61
CA ARG A 10 9.20 9.66 -7.28
C ARG A 10 8.13 10.76 -7.33
N THR A 11 8.23 11.66 -8.29
CA THR A 11 7.24 12.73 -8.49
C THR A 11 5.89 12.14 -8.92
N LEU A 12 5.90 11.23 -9.88
CA LEU A 12 4.69 10.54 -10.34
C LEU A 12 4.03 9.76 -9.20
N VAL A 13 4.80 9.01 -8.40
CA VAL A 13 4.28 8.29 -7.23
C VAL A 13 3.63 9.25 -6.24
N ARG A 14 4.27 10.38 -5.91
CA ARG A 14 3.67 11.39 -5.00
C ARG A 14 2.34 11.93 -5.54
N GLN A 15 2.26 12.20 -6.83
CA GLN A 15 1.03 12.70 -7.47
C GLN A 15 -0.07 11.64 -7.46
N LEU A 16 0.26 10.37 -7.76
CA LEU A 16 -0.69 9.26 -7.72
C LEU A 16 -1.19 8.97 -6.28
N VAL A 17 -0.34 9.12 -5.27
CA VAL A 17 -0.75 9.01 -3.85
C VAL A 17 -1.70 10.14 -3.47
N ALA A 18 -1.44 11.36 -3.94
CA ALA A 18 -2.30 12.51 -3.68
C ALA A 18 -3.65 12.40 -4.41
N ASN A 19 -3.63 11.96 -5.67
CA ASN A 19 -4.80 11.75 -6.50
C ASN A 19 -4.59 10.56 -7.45
N GLY A 20 -5.06 9.38 -7.03
CA GLY A 20 -4.97 8.16 -7.84
C GLY A 20 -5.81 8.20 -9.12
N ARG A 21 -6.67 9.22 -9.30
CA ARG A 21 -7.47 9.45 -10.51
C ARG A 21 -6.88 10.53 -11.42
N ALA A 22 -5.70 11.05 -11.10
CA ALA A 22 -5.02 12.03 -11.94
C ALA A 22 -4.84 11.50 -13.36
N THR A 23 -5.20 12.32 -14.34
CA THR A 23 -5.04 11.99 -15.75
C THR A 23 -3.57 12.02 -16.14
N LEU A 24 -3.21 11.31 -17.21
CA LEU A 24 -1.85 11.36 -17.75
C LEU A 24 -1.44 12.79 -18.16
N ALA A 25 -2.40 13.64 -18.54
CA ALA A 25 -2.15 15.04 -18.87
C ALA A 25 -1.77 15.88 -17.64
N GLU A 26 -2.48 15.71 -16.52
CA GLU A 26 -2.16 16.38 -15.26
C GLU A 26 -0.79 15.93 -14.72
N LEU A 27 -0.53 14.62 -14.77
CA LEU A 27 0.76 14.05 -14.38
C LEU A 27 1.89 14.57 -15.27
N ALA A 28 1.68 14.63 -16.59
CA ALA A 28 2.64 15.18 -17.56
C ALA A 28 2.97 16.66 -17.27
N ALA A 29 1.95 17.49 -17.01
CA ALA A 29 2.14 18.88 -16.63
C ALA A 29 2.96 19.01 -15.33
N SER A 30 2.67 18.17 -14.33
CA SER A 30 3.40 18.21 -13.05
C SER A 30 4.83 17.71 -13.12
N ALA A 31 5.12 16.75 -14.02
CA ALA A 31 6.44 16.12 -14.17
C ALA A 31 7.32 16.79 -15.23
N GLY A 32 6.80 17.76 -16.00
CA GLY A 32 7.54 18.41 -17.08
C GLY A 32 7.84 17.47 -18.26
N LEU A 33 6.97 16.49 -18.51
CA LEU A 33 7.16 15.45 -19.54
C LEU A 33 6.02 15.42 -20.54
N SER A 34 6.22 14.72 -21.66
CA SER A 34 5.13 14.40 -22.58
C SER A 34 4.20 13.35 -21.97
N ILE A 35 2.93 13.34 -22.42
CA ILE A 35 1.93 12.36 -22.00
C ILE A 35 2.40 10.91 -22.25
N SER A 36 3.02 10.66 -23.40
CA SER A 36 3.56 9.33 -23.76
C SER A 36 4.69 8.88 -22.82
N ALA A 37 5.59 9.81 -22.45
CA ALA A 37 6.66 9.53 -21.50
C ALA A 37 6.10 9.17 -20.11
N VAL A 38 5.12 9.92 -19.62
CA VAL A 38 4.44 9.60 -18.35
C VAL A 38 3.71 8.26 -18.42
N GLN A 39 3.00 7.97 -19.51
CA GLN A 39 2.30 6.70 -19.67
C GLN A 39 3.24 5.50 -19.56
N SER A 40 4.41 5.57 -20.22
CA SER A 40 5.42 4.52 -20.15
C SER A 40 5.97 4.36 -18.73
N ARG A 41 6.21 5.47 -18.05
CA ARG A 41 6.71 5.51 -16.66
C ARG A 41 5.72 4.91 -15.67
N VAL A 42 4.45 5.31 -15.74
CA VAL A 42 3.38 4.76 -14.88
C VAL A 42 3.22 3.26 -15.08
N ARG A 43 3.16 2.79 -16.34
CA ARG A 43 3.11 1.35 -16.64
C ARG A 43 4.30 0.59 -16.08
N ARG A 44 5.49 1.19 -16.11
CA ARG A 44 6.69 0.58 -15.54
C ARG A 44 6.64 0.53 -14.02
N LEU A 45 6.07 1.55 -13.36
CA LEU A 45 5.87 1.55 -11.91
C LEU A 45 4.88 0.45 -11.49
N GLU A 46 3.81 0.27 -12.24
CA GLU A 46 2.82 -0.81 -12.05
C GLU A 46 3.45 -2.19 -12.29
N SER A 47 4.12 -2.40 -13.43
CA SER A 47 4.68 -3.71 -13.78
C SER A 47 5.81 -4.17 -12.85
N ARG A 48 6.50 -3.21 -12.22
CA ARG A 48 7.53 -3.47 -11.20
C ARG A 48 6.97 -3.66 -9.79
N GLY A 49 5.65 -3.51 -9.59
CA GLY A 49 5.02 -3.58 -8.27
C GLY A 49 5.35 -2.41 -7.36
N VAL A 50 5.86 -1.29 -7.90
CA VAL A 50 6.03 -0.05 -7.13
C VAL A 50 4.68 0.60 -6.87
N VAL A 51 3.79 0.56 -7.87
CA VAL A 51 2.36 0.82 -7.70
C VAL A 51 1.67 -0.54 -7.67
N THR A 52 1.16 -0.91 -6.50
CA THR A 52 0.51 -2.22 -6.27
C THR A 52 -0.98 -2.22 -6.58
N GLY A 53 -1.59 -1.05 -6.66
CA GLY A 53 -3.01 -0.91 -6.98
C GLY A 53 -3.52 0.52 -6.80
N TYR A 54 -4.79 0.71 -7.12
CA TYR A 54 -5.52 1.96 -6.97
C TYR A 54 -6.78 1.70 -6.16
N SER A 55 -6.94 2.43 -5.05
CA SER A 55 -8.03 2.20 -4.11
C SER A 55 -8.73 3.52 -3.76
N ALA A 56 -10.04 3.44 -3.50
CA ALA A 56 -10.77 4.56 -2.94
C ALA A 56 -10.56 4.64 -1.43
N ARG A 57 -10.34 5.84 -0.90
CA ARG A 57 -10.34 6.08 0.55
C ARG A 57 -11.77 6.28 1.00
N ILE A 58 -12.31 5.30 1.71
CA ILE A 58 -13.69 5.30 2.20
C ILE A 58 -13.70 5.71 3.67
N ASN A 59 -14.70 6.49 4.08
CA ASN A 59 -14.94 6.76 5.50
C ASN A 59 -15.51 5.49 6.16
N PRO A 60 -14.80 4.85 7.11
CA PRO A 60 -15.27 3.64 7.76
C PRO A 60 -16.60 3.83 8.49
N GLU A 61 -16.81 4.97 9.17
CA GLU A 61 -18.06 5.25 9.89
C GLU A 61 -19.27 5.30 8.96
N ALA A 62 -19.09 5.85 7.76
CA ALA A 62 -20.14 5.98 6.76
C ALA A 62 -20.59 4.63 6.18
N VAL A 63 -19.77 3.58 6.32
CA VAL A 63 -20.08 2.21 5.88
C VAL A 63 -20.39 1.27 7.06
N GLY A 64 -20.59 1.81 8.27
CA GLY A 64 -21.00 1.04 9.45
C GLY A 64 -19.84 0.51 10.30
N ASN A 65 -18.58 0.83 9.96
CA ASN A 65 -17.41 0.45 10.75
C ASN A 65 -17.16 1.51 11.83
N MET A 66 -17.83 1.36 12.96
CA MET A 66 -17.83 2.33 14.07
C MET A 66 -16.61 2.23 14.99
N LEU A 67 -15.80 1.18 14.86
CA LEU A 67 -14.63 0.94 15.68
C LEU A 67 -13.48 0.43 14.82
N SER A 68 -12.34 1.09 14.94
CA SER A 68 -11.06 0.62 14.42
C SER A 68 -10.09 0.47 15.58
N ALA A 69 -9.34 -0.62 15.60
CA ALA A 69 -8.39 -0.92 16.67
C ALA A 69 -7.11 -1.51 16.07
N PHE A 70 -6.00 -1.27 16.75
CA PHE A 70 -4.77 -2.04 16.54
C PHE A 70 -4.72 -3.14 17.59
N VAL A 71 -4.62 -4.38 17.13
CA VAL A 71 -4.58 -5.58 17.98
C VAL A 71 -3.20 -6.22 17.90
N ALA A 72 -2.46 -6.09 18.98
CA ALA A 72 -1.21 -6.81 19.15
C ALA A 72 -1.49 -8.24 19.61
N ILE A 73 -0.99 -9.21 18.86
CA ILE A 73 -1.04 -10.63 19.18
C ILE A 73 0.36 -11.15 19.51
N THR A 74 0.41 -12.07 20.48
CA THR A 74 1.63 -12.75 20.90
C THR A 74 1.34 -14.26 20.94
N PRO A 75 2.15 -15.09 20.27
CA PRO A 75 2.02 -16.54 20.36
C PRO A 75 2.09 -17.00 21.81
N LEU A 76 1.23 -17.94 22.19
CA LEU A 76 1.26 -18.56 23.51
C LEU A 76 2.55 -19.37 23.70
N ASP A 77 3.01 -20.01 22.62
CA ASP A 77 4.26 -20.76 22.57
C ASP A 77 5.19 -20.13 21.53
N PRO A 78 6.23 -19.38 21.95
CA PRO A 78 7.15 -18.71 21.03
C PRO A 78 8.14 -19.66 20.35
N SER A 79 8.15 -20.95 20.73
CA SER A 79 8.99 -21.95 20.06
C SER A 79 8.42 -22.43 18.73
N GLN A 80 7.12 -22.20 18.50
CA GLN A 80 6.46 -22.54 17.25
C GLN A 80 6.65 -21.44 16.19
N PRO A 81 6.63 -21.80 14.90
CA PRO A 81 6.61 -20.83 13.82
C PRO A 81 5.40 -19.89 13.95
N ASP A 82 5.58 -18.60 13.66
CA ASP A 82 4.47 -17.64 13.63
C ASP A 82 3.56 -17.94 12.42
N ASP A 83 2.42 -18.58 12.70
CA ASP A 83 1.39 -18.91 11.72
C ASP A 83 0.18 -17.97 11.79
N ALA A 84 0.23 -16.95 12.66
CA ALA A 84 -0.91 -16.07 12.92
C ALA A 84 -1.38 -15.30 11.67
N PRO A 85 -0.51 -14.73 10.82
CA PRO A 85 -0.97 -14.03 9.61
C PRO A 85 -1.79 -14.94 8.68
N ALA A 86 -1.34 -16.17 8.44
CA ALA A 86 -2.02 -17.13 7.57
C ALA A 86 -3.38 -17.56 8.16
N ARG A 87 -3.45 -17.68 9.48
CA ARG A 87 -4.69 -18.05 10.17
C ARG A 87 -5.71 -16.91 10.24
N LEU A 88 -5.27 -15.65 10.16
CA LEU A 88 -6.12 -14.47 10.27
C LEU A 88 -6.55 -13.90 8.91
N GLU A 89 -5.88 -14.29 7.83
CA GLU A 89 -6.13 -13.77 6.47
C GLU A 89 -7.60 -13.88 5.99
N HIS A 90 -8.33 -14.89 6.45
CA HIS A 90 -9.72 -15.12 6.04
C HIS A 90 -10.75 -14.22 6.77
N ILE A 91 -10.32 -13.45 7.78
CA ILE A 91 -11.21 -12.58 8.56
C ILE A 91 -11.27 -11.22 7.86
N ALA A 92 -12.39 -10.92 7.23
CA ALA A 92 -12.55 -9.74 6.36
C ALA A 92 -12.42 -8.40 7.12
N GLU A 93 -12.65 -8.39 8.43
CA GLU A 93 -12.52 -7.21 9.28
C GLU A 93 -11.06 -6.85 9.58
N ILE A 94 -10.10 -7.75 9.31
CA ILE A 94 -8.68 -7.49 9.46
C ILE A 94 -8.16 -6.83 8.17
N GLU A 95 -8.05 -5.50 8.19
CA GLU A 95 -7.60 -4.72 7.03
C GLU A 95 -6.10 -4.93 6.71
N SER A 96 -5.28 -5.14 7.74
CA SER A 96 -3.85 -5.37 7.58
C SER A 96 -3.31 -6.18 8.73
N CYS A 97 -2.31 -7.03 8.48
CA CYS A 97 -1.60 -7.72 9.54
C CYS A 97 -0.10 -7.84 9.23
N HIS A 98 0.72 -7.52 10.21
CA HIS A 98 2.17 -7.36 10.06
C HIS A 98 2.91 -7.99 11.23
N SER A 99 3.97 -8.75 10.95
CA SER A 99 4.94 -9.15 11.98
C SER A 99 5.76 -7.92 12.39
N VAL A 100 5.84 -7.66 13.69
CA VAL A 100 6.54 -6.50 14.25
C VAL A 100 7.66 -6.96 15.18
N ALA A 101 8.82 -6.32 15.07
CA ALA A 101 9.95 -6.59 15.96
C ALA A 101 9.69 -5.97 17.35
N GLY A 102 9.66 -6.80 18.41
CA GLY A 102 9.46 -6.35 19.79
C GLY A 102 8.85 -7.45 20.68
N ARG A 103 8.41 -7.10 21.90
CA ARG A 103 7.74 -8.04 22.85
C ARG A 103 6.36 -8.54 22.38
N LYS A 104 5.86 -8.02 21.26
CA LYS A 104 4.60 -8.36 20.60
C LYS A 104 4.97 -8.78 19.19
N ALA A 105 4.49 -9.93 18.74
CA ALA A 105 5.01 -10.59 17.54
C ALA A 105 4.30 -10.14 16.25
N THR A 106 3.02 -9.78 16.35
CA THR A 106 2.22 -9.39 15.19
C THR A 106 1.25 -8.27 15.59
N SER A 107 1.10 -7.28 14.72
CA SER A 107 0.06 -6.25 14.81
C SER A 107 -0.86 -6.46 13.62
N CYS A 108 -2.09 -6.83 13.95
CA CYS A 108 -3.21 -6.31 13.21
C CYS A 108 -3.79 -5.15 14.08
#